data_AF-A0A4V1TJB8-F1
#
_entry.id   AF-A0A4V1TJB8-F1
#
_cell.length_a   1.000
_cell.length_b   1.000
_cell.length_c   1.000
_cell.angle_alpha   90.00
_cell.angle_beta   90.00
_cell.angle_gamma   90.00
#
_symmetry.space_group_name_H-M   'P 1'
#
loop_
_entity.id
_entity.type
_entity.pdbx_description
1 polymer ?
#
loop_
_entity_poly.entity_id
_entity_poly.type
_entity_poly.pdbx_seq_one_letter_code
_entity_poly.pdbx_strand_id
1 'polypeptide(L)'
;MGHFVEEPSAMFHAVRYSTKTSPELREAMERKVSELRRSGEEREVRVRKLREEYLIDAERLARLILDFQRTDTAIVSYSAQGDGGRDGVIPAGVIAHIVREREMMDSERAQVRKMELILRNMRDRESYIDGRSGEHRERMCLHSLSDDELEFLGF
;
A
#
# COMPACT_ATOMS: atom_id res chain seq x y z
N MET A 1 33.58 31.05 28.30
CA MET A 1 32.22 30.65 28.72
C MET A 1 31.63 29.83 27.59
N GLY A 2 31.41 28.53 27.80
CA GLY A 2 30.79 27.67 26.80
C GLY A 2 29.28 27.86 26.84
N HIS A 3 28.67 28.07 25.67
CA HIS A 3 27.21 28.06 25.55
C HIS A 3 26.72 26.64 25.86
N PHE A 4 25.97 26.50 26.95
CA PHE A 4 25.27 25.26 27.25
C PHE A 4 24.04 25.19 26.35
N VAL A 5 23.97 24.15 25.52
CA VAL A 5 22.83 23.87 24.66
C VAL A 5 21.93 22.94 25.47
N GLU A 6 20.80 23.47 25.96
CA GLU A 6 19.87 22.72 26.84
C GLU A 6 19.26 21.50 26.13
N GLU A 7 19.17 21.51 24.80
CA GLU A 7 18.71 20.38 23.99
C GLU A 7 19.48 20.29 22.67
N PRO A 8 20.47 19.38 22.55
CA PRO A 8 21.15 19.12 21.28
C PRO A 8 20.18 18.71 20.17
N SER A 9 19.04 18.11 20.51
CA SER A 9 17.93 17.78 19.61
C SER A 9 17.33 19.01 18.91
N ALA A 10 17.29 20.17 19.58
CA ALA A 10 16.80 21.41 19.00
C ALA A 10 17.67 21.95 17.84
N MET A 11 18.96 21.60 17.82
CA MET A 11 19.84 21.95 16.69
C MET A 11 19.54 21.14 15.42
N PHE A 12 18.92 19.96 15.55
CA PHE A 12 18.46 19.15 14.42
C PHE A 12 17.01 19.46 14.00
N HIS A 13 16.23 20.17 14.84
CA HIS A 13 14.87 20.62 14.51
C HIS A 13 14.82 21.81 13.52
N ALA A 14 15.96 22.43 13.23
CA ALA A 14 16.02 23.62 12.39
C ALA A 14 16.07 23.34 10.88
N VAL A 15 15.99 22.09 10.44
CA VAL A 15 15.81 21.78 9.02
C VAL A 15 14.43 21.20 8.80
N ARG A 16 13.52 22.05 8.32
CA ARG A 16 12.13 21.73 7.97
C ARG A 16 12.05 20.85 6.71
N TYR A 17 12.76 19.72 6.66
CA TYR A 17 12.69 18.77 5.55
C TYR A 17 11.33 18.07 5.46
N SER A 18 10.65 17.95 6.61
CA SER A 18 9.38 17.26 6.79
C SER A 18 8.14 18.06 6.42
N THR A 19 8.28 19.37 6.17
CA THR A 19 7.14 20.21 5.82
C THR A 19 6.95 20.25 4.31
N LYS A 20 5.85 19.66 3.82
CA LYS A 20 5.48 19.68 2.40
C LYS A 20 4.24 20.53 2.18
N THR A 21 4.19 21.20 1.04
CA THR A 21 2.99 21.90 0.59
C THR A 21 1.96 20.90 0.06
N SER A 22 0.66 21.26 0.07
CA SER A 22 -0.37 20.38 -0.51
C SER A 22 -0.09 19.97 -1.97
N PRO A 23 0.43 20.84 -2.86
CA PRO A 23 0.78 20.42 -4.22
C PRO A 23 1.89 19.37 -4.28
N GLU A 24 2.97 19.53 -3.50
CA GLU A 24 4.06 18.54 -3.44
C GLU A 24 3.57 17.20 -2.90
N LEU A 25 2.75 17.24 -1.84
CA LEU A 25 2.14 16.06 -1.27
C LEU A 25 1.19 15.37 -2.27
N ARG A 26 0.43 16.15 -3.04
CA ARG A 26 -0.47 15.65 -4.09
C ARG A 26 0.30 14.87 -5.14
N GLU A 27 1.36 15.46 -5.67
CA GLU A 27 2.19 14.84 -6.70
C GLU A 27 2.82 13.52 -6.20
N ALA A 28 3.39 13.53 -4.99
CA ALA A 28 3.98 12.32 -4.42
C ALA A 28 2.95 11.22 -4.16
N MET A 29 1.76 11.58 -3.65
CA MET A 29 0.67 10.63 -3.44
C MET A 29 0.11 10.07 -4.76
N GLU A 30 -0.06 10.91 -5.79
CA GLU A 30 -0.52 10.48 -7.11
C GLU A 30 0.48 9.52 -7.76
N ARG A 31 1.78 9.83 -7.65
CA ARG A 31 2.85 8.92 -8.06
C ARG A 31 2.76 7.59 -7.33
N LYS A 32 2.64 7.59 -6.00
CA LYS A 32 2.53 6.36 -5.19
C LYS A 32 1.29 5.54 -5.56
N VAL A 33 0.15 6.19 -5.78
CA VAL A 33 -1.08 5.52 -6.26
C VAL A 33 -0.84 4.84 -7.60
N SER A 34 -0.17 5.51 -8.54
CA SER A 34 0.16 4.92 -9.85
C SER A 34 1.08 3.69 -9.71
N GLU A 35 2.08 3.76 -8.82
CA GLU A 35 3.01 2.66 -8.56
C GLU A 35 2.30 1.44 -7.96
N LEU A 36 1.44 1.64 -6.97
CA LEU A 36 0.66 0.57 -6.36
C LEU A 36 -0.32 -0.06 -7.35
N ARG A 37 -0.97 0.74 -8.20
CA ARG A 37 -1.84 0.21 -9.26
C ARG A 37 -1.07 -0.64 -10.26
N ARG A 38 0.09 -0.17 -10.72
CA ARG A 38 0.96 -0.94 -11.61
C ARG A 38 1.43 -2.23 -10.95
N SER A 39 1.84 -2.18 -9.68
CA SER A 39 2.24 -3.38 -8.93
C SER A 39 1.08 -4.38 -8.82
N GLY A 40 -0.13 -3.90 -8.55
CA GLY A 40 -1.35 -4.71 -8.54
C GLY A 40 -1.62 -5.40 -9.88
N GLU A 41 -1.50 -4.67 -10.99
CA GLU A 41 -1.67 -5.24 -12.34
C GLU A 41 -0.61 -6.32 -12.64
N GLU A 42 0.65 -6.09 -12.27
CA GLU A 42 1.72 -7.09 -12.42
C GLU A 42 1.44 -8.35 -11.60
N ARG A 43 0.93 -8.20 -10.37
CA ARG A 43 0.50 -9.32 -9.51
C ARG A 43 -0.65 -10.10 -10.14
N GLU A 44 -1.67 -9.40 -10.66
CA GLU A 44 -2.80 -10.03 -11.35
C GLU A 44 -2.33 -10.84 -12.56
N VAL A 45 -1.39 -10.32 -13.35
CA VAL A 45 -0.79 -11.04 -14.48
C VAL A 45 -0.05 -12.29 -14.00
N ARG A 46 0.73 -12.22 -12.91
CA ARG A 46 1.43 -13.39 -12.35
C ARG A 46 0.45 -14.45 -11.87
N VAL A 47 -0.59 -14.07 -11.13
CA VAL A 47 -1.62 -15.00 -10.65
C VAL A 47 -2.36 -15.63 -11.84
N ARG A 48 -2.70 -14.85 -12.87
CA ARG A 48 -3.36 -15.38 -14.07
C ARG A 48 -2.49 -16.41 -14.78
N LYS A 49 -1.20 -16.12 -14.99
CA LYS A 49 -0.25 -17.07 -15.60
C LYS A 49 -0.17 -18.38 -14.82
N LEU A 50 -0.09 -18.32 -13.49
CA LEU A 50 -0.11 -19.52 -12.64
C LEU A 50 -1.42 -20.30 -12.79
N ARG A 51 -2.56 -19.60 -12.87
CA ARG A 51 -3.84 -20.28 -13.07
C ARG A 51 -3.93 -20.96 -14.43
N GLU A 52 -3.41 -20.35 -15.48
CA GLU A 52 -3.35 -20.94 -16.83
C GLU A 52 -2.41 -22.15 -16.88
N GLU A 53 -1.22 -22.05 -16.28
CA GLU A 53 -0.21 -23.11 -16.25
C GLU A 53 -0.73 -24.38 -15.55
N TYR A 54 -1.45 -24.22 -14.43
CA TYR A 54 -1.95 -25.33 -13.62
C TYR A 54 -3.42 -25.69 -13.89
N LEU A 55 -4.04 -25.08 -14.92
CA LEU A 55 -5.45 -25.28 -15.28
C LEU A 55 -6.38 -25.14 -14.05
N ILE A 56 -6.23 -24.01 -13.34
CA ILE A 56 -6.96 -23.70 -12.11
C ILE A 56 -8.19 -22.85 -12.42
N ASP A 57 -9.31 -23.53 -12.59
CA ASP A 57 -10.63 -22.90 -12.68
C ASP A 57 -11.05 -22.25 -11.37
N ALA A 58 -12.03 -21.34 -11.43
CA ALA A 58 -12.48 -20.57 -10.27
C ALA A 58 -13.02 -21.47 -9.13
N GLU A 59 -13.78 -22.50 -9.48
CA GLU A 59 -14.30 -23.48 -8.51
C GLU A 59 -13.18 -24.32 -7.89
N ARG A 60 -12.22 -24.75 -8.71
CA ARG A 60 -11.05 -25.52 -8.27
C ARG A 60 -10.18 -24.69 -7.32
N LEU A 61 -9.94 -23.42 -7.64
CA LEU A 61 -9.23 -22.50 -6.75
C LEU A 61 -9.92 -22.35 -5.40
N ALA A 62 -11.24 -22.19 -5.38
CA ALA A 62 -12.00 -22.04 -4.14
C ALA A 62 -11.87 -23.27 -3.24
N ARG A 63 -11.96 -24.49 -3.81
CA ARG A 63 -11.75 -25.75 -3.08
C ARG A 63 -10.33 -25.84 -2.52
N LEU A 64 -9.33 -25.55 -3.34
CA LEU A 64 -7.92 -25.59 -2.94
C LEU A 64 -7.59 -24.59 -1.82
N ILE A 65 -8.21 -23.41 -1.83
CA ILE A 65 -8.05 -22.43 -0.74
C ILE A 65 -8.70 -22.94 0.55
N LEU A 66 -9.90 -23.52 0.48
CA LEU A 66 -10.57 -24.09 1.66
C LEU A 66 -9.76 -25.25 2.25
N ASP A 67 -9.20 -26.10 1.41
CA ASP A 67 -8.36 -27.22 1.83
C ASP A 67 -7.03 -26.72 2.44
N PHE A 68 -6.44 -25.68 1.84
CA PHE A 68 -5.24 -25.02 2.38
C PHE A 68 -5.48 -24.37 3.74
N GLN A 69 -6.63 -23.72 3.95
CA GLN A 69 -6.99 -23.11 5.24
C GLN A 69 -7.33 -24.12 6.33
N ARG A 70 -7.81 -25.31 5.96
CA ARG A 70 -8.12 -26.39 6.90
C ARG A 70 -6.89 -27.19 7.32
N THR A 71 -5.87 -27.23 6.46
CA THR A 71 -4.67 -28.03 6.69
C THR A 71 -3.61 -27.17 7.34
N ASP A 72 -3.68 -27.05 8.66
CA ASP A 72 -2.61 -26.45 9.46
C ASP A 72 -1.34 -27.30 9.26
N THR A 73 -0.38 -26.77 8.50
CA THR A 73 1.00 -27.27 8.37
C THR A 73 1.21 -28.71 7.86
N ALA A 74 1.53 -28.85 6.58
CA ALA A 74 2.62 -29.67 6.03
C ALA A 74 2.49 -29.68 4.50
N ILE A 75 3.62 -29.76 3.80
CA ILE A 75 3.69 -29.83 2.34
C ILE A 75 2.96 -31.10 1.88
N VAL A 76 1.67 -30.98 1.56
CA VAL A 76 0.86 -32.06 0.99
C VAL A 76 0.60 -31.69 -0.47
N SER A 77 1.17 -32.46 -1.39
CA SER A 77 0.78 -32.43 -2.79
C SER A 77 -0.69 -32.83 -2.89
N TYR A 78 -1.56 -31.92 -3.33
CA TYR A 78 -2.99 -32.21 -3.48
C TYR A 78 -3.20 -33.14 -4.68
N SER A 79 -3.47 -34.42 -4.41
CA SER A 79 -4.09 -35.35 -5.35
C SER A 79 -5.55 -35.54 -4.93
N ALA A 80 -6.47 -35.28 -5.87
CA ALA A 80 -7.88 -35.56 -5.66
C ALA A 80 -8.08 -37.08 -5.61
N GLN A 81 -8.27 -37.66 -4.42
CA GLN A 81 -8.98 -38.94 -4.30
C GLN A 81 -10.47 -38.65 -4.49
N GLY A 82 -10.91 -38.63 -5.75
CA GLY A 82 -12.33 -38.43 -6.05
C GLY A 82 -12.59 -38.02 -7.49
N ASP A 83 -12.61 -39.03 -8.35
CA ASP A 83 -13.41 -39.11 -9.59
C ASP A 83 -12.91 -38.37 -10.84
N GLY A 84 -12.65 -39.17 -11.89
CA GLY A 84 -12.90 -38.76 -13.27
C GLY A 84 -11.98 -37.73 -13.93
N GLY A 85 -10.68 -38.04 -14.05
CA GLY A 85 -9.88 -37.74 -15.25
C GLY A 85 -9.73 -36.27 -15.68
N ARG A 86 -8.70 -35.60 -15.15
CA ARG A 86 -7.88 -34.51 -15.77
C ARG A 86 -6.97 -33.80 -14.76
N ASP A 87 -6.87 -34.28 -13.52
CA ASP A 87 -6.18 -33.55 -12.46
C ASP A 87 -4.66 -33.65 -12.54
N GLY A 88 -4.03 -32.61 -13.09
CA GLY A 88 -2.64 -32.30 -12.79
C GLY A 88 -2.49 -31.99 -11.30
N VAL A 89 -1.49 -32.60 -10.66
CA VAL A 89 -1.14 -32.35 -9.25
C VAL A 89 -0.69 -30.90 -9.09
N ILE A 90 -1.37 -30.13 -8.26
CA ILE A 90 -0.99 -28.73 -7.97
C ILE A 90 -0.16 -28.73 -6.69
N PRO A 91 1.09 -28.25 -6.74
CA PRO A 91 1.91 -28.13 -5.53
C PRO A 91 1.29 -27.15 -4.54
N ALA A 92 1.29 -27.51 -3.24
CA ALA A 92 0.79 -26.62 -2.17
C ALA A 92 1.47 -25.24 -2.17
N GLY A 93 2.75 -25.17 -2.60
CA GLY A 93 3.47 -23.90 -2.74
C GLY A 93 2.86 -22.93 -3.76
N VAL A 94 2.23 -23.44 -4.82
CA VAL A 94 1.55 -22.61 -5.83
C VAL A 94 0.29 -21.99 -5.23
N ILE A 95 -0.47 -22.76 -4.45
CA ILE A 95 -1.68 -22.27 -3.76
C ILE A 95 -1.30 -21.21 -2.72
N ALA A 96 -0.28 -21.49 -1.89
CA ALA A 96 0.23 -20.53 -0.92
C ALA A 96 0.69 -19.22 -1.59
N HIS A 97 1.34 -19.31 -2.75
CA HIS A 97 1.75 -18.14 -3.52
C HIS A 97 0.55 -17.33 -4.04
N ILE A 98 -0.47 -18.00 -4.60
CA ILE A 98 -1.70 -17.35 -5.08
C ILE A 98 -2.44 -16.64 -3.94
N VAL A 99 -2.57 -17.30 -2.78
CA VAL A 99 -3.22 -16.71 -1.59
C VAL A 99 -2.45 -15.47 -1.13
N ARG A 100 -1.13 -15.57 -0.97
CA ARG A 100 -0.29 -14.46 -0.54
C ARG A 100 -0.34 -13.27 -1.51
N GLU A 101 -0.29 -13.54 -2.82
CA GLU A 101 -0.42 -12.48 -3.84
C GLU A 101 -1.80 -11.80 -3.74
N ARG A 102 -2.87 -12.55 -3.46
CA ARG A 102 -4.21 -11.98 -3.27
C ARG A 102 -4.32 -11.10 -2.03
N GLU A 103 -3.75 -11.53 -0.90
CA GLU A 103 -3.70 -10.71 0.32
C GLU A 103 -2.92 -9.42 0.11
N MET A 104 -1.79 -9.49 -0.59
CA MET A 104 -1.01 -8.31 -0.95
C MET A 104 -1.81 -7.36 -1.85
N MET A 105 -2.47 -7.86 -2.89
CA MET A 105 -3.32 -7.05 -3.77
C MET A 105 -4.47 -6.39 -3.00
N ASP A 106 -5.12 -7.08 -2.07
CA ASP A 106 -6.21 -6.53 -1.28
C ASP A 106 -5.72 -5.42 -0.32
N SER A 107 -4.53 -5.60 0.27
CA SER A 107 -3.86 -4.57 1.07
C SER A 107 -3.50 -3.34 0.24
N GLU A 108 -2.86 -3.52 -0.93
CA GLU A 108 -2.49 -2.45 -1.85
C GLU A 108 -3.72 -1.68 -2.33
N ARG A 109 -4.81 -2.38 -2.70
CA ARG A 109 -6.09 -1.75 -3.05
C ARG A 109 -6.69 -0.96 -1.89
N ALA A 110 -6.58 -1.44 -0.66
CA ALA A 110 -7.05 -0.71 0.51
C ALA A 110 -6.23 0.57 0.75
N GLN A 111 -4.92 0.52 0.54
CA GLN A 111 -4.03 1.69 0.63
C GLN A 111 -4.37 2.72 -0.46
N VAL A 112 -4.54 2.28 -1.71
CA VAL A 112 -4.95 3.16 -2.82
C VAL A 112 -6.26 3.89 -2.49
N ARG A 113 -7.29 3.16 -2.04
CA ARG A 113 -8.58 3.79 -1.65
C ARG A 113 -8.42 4.84 -0.55
N LYS A 114 -7.58 4.57 0.45
CA LYS A 114 -7.32 5.54 1.53
C LYS A 114 -6.62 6.80 0.99
N MET A 115 -5.62 6.64 0.14
CA MET A 115 -4.90 7.77 -0.46
C MET A 115 -5.79 8.60 -1.38
N GLU A 116 -6.66 7.96 -2.18
CA GLU A 116 -7.63 8.67 -3.02
C GLU A 116 -8.61 9.52 -2.20
N LEU A 117 -9.05 9.04 -1.03
CA LEU A 117 -9.90 9.81 -0.13
C LEU A 117 -9.18 11.04 0.44
N ILE A 118 -7.89 10.90 0.77
CA ILE A 118 -7.07 12.02 1.24
C ILE A 118 -6.90 13.04 0.10
N LEU A 119 -6.47 12.58 -1.08
CA LEU A 119 -6.28 13.41 -2.28
C LEU A 119 -7.54 14.20 -2.64
N ARG A 120 -8.71 13.57 -2.54
CA ARG A 120 -10.02 14.21 -2.82
C ARG A 120 -10.34 15.35 -1.87
N ASN A 121 -9.95 15.22 -0.60
CA ASN A 121 -10.30 16.18 0.45
C ASN A 121 -9.18 17.20 0.73
N MET A 122 -7.99 17.01 0.17
CA MET A 122 -6.84 17.88 0.39
C MET A 122 -7.05 19.25 -0.27
N ARG A 123 -6.91 20.30 0.53
CA ARG A 123 -7.01 21.70 0.12
C ARG A 123 -5.62 22.30 -0.05
N ASP A 124 -5.45 23.12 -1.08
CA ASP A 124 -4.15 23.74 -1.34
C ASP A 124 -3.92 24.99 -0.49
N ARG A 125 -5.00 25.63 -0.05
CA ARG A 125 -4.98 26.86 0.76
C ARG A 125 -5.93 26.77 1.94
N GLU A 126 -5.54 27.42 3.02
CA GLU A 126 -6.37 27.64 4.21
C GLU A 126 -6.59 29.13 4.44
N SER A 127 -7.81 29.47 4.87
CA SER A 127 -8.15 30.84 5.26
C SER A 127 -7.72 31.09 6.70
N TYR A 128 -7.17 32.27 6.95
CA TYR A 128 -6.83 32.75 8.29
C TYR A 128 -7.18 34.23 8.41
N ILE A 129 -7.34 34.69 9.65
CA ILE A 129 -7.56 36.11 9.94
C ILE A 129 -6.20 36.70 10.30
N ASP A 130 -5.76 37.73 9.59
CA ASP A 130 -4.53 38.44 9.92
C ASP A 130 -4.72 39.14 11.27
N GLY A 131 -3.92 38.77 12.27
CA GLY A 131 -3.99 39.32 13.62
C GLY A 131 -3.69 40.83 13.70
N ARG A 132 -3.13 41.43 12.65
CA ARG A 132 -2.86 42.88 12.59
C ARG A 132 -3.94 43.68 11.88
N SER A 133 -4.50 43.17 10.77
CA SER A 133 -5.50 43.91 9.98
C SER A 133 -6.94 43.45 10.20
N GLY A 134 -7.15 42.28 10.82
CA GLY A 134 -8.48 41.66 10.95
C GLY A 134 -9.07 41.18 9.62
N GLU A 135 -8.30 41.26 8.52
CA GLU A 135 -8.74 40.83 7.20
C GLU A 135 -8.65 39.31 7.05
N HIS A 136 -9.58 38.75 6.29
CA HIS A 136 -9.48 37.38 5.82
C HIS A 136 -8.40 37.27 4.74
N ARG A 137 -7.40 36.43 4.97
CA ARG A 137 -6.33 36.11 4.03
C ARG A 137 -6.23 34.60 3.82
N GLU A 138 -5.55 34.22 2.73
CA GLU A 138 -5.26 32.82 2.43
C GLU A 138 -3.76 32.56 2.56
N ARG A 139 -3.39 31.36 3.00
CA ARG A 139 -2.02 30.85 2.95
C ARG A 139 -2.01 29.42 2.45
N MET A 140 -0.88 28.98 1.92
CA MET A 140 -0.71 27.59 1.50
C MET A 140 -0.78 26.66 2.72
N CYS A 141 -1.48 25.55 2.55
CA CYS A 141 -1.48 24.49 3.55
C CYS A 141 -0.09 23.85 3.62
N LEU A 142 0.42 23.71 4.84
CA LEU A 142 1.69 23.05 5.14
C LEU A 142 1.41 21.79 5.95
N HIS A 143 1.96 20.67 5.51
CA HIS A 143 1.81 19.35 6.16
C HIS A 143 3.15 18.94 6.75
N SER A 144 3.18 18.61 8.04
CA SER A 144 4.33 18.00 8.67
C SER A 144 4.21 16.48 8.54
N LEU A 145 5.17 15.87 7.88
CA LEU A 145 5.25 14.42 7.70
C LEU A 145 6.32 13.85 8.62
N SER A 146 6.07 12.64 9.12
CA SER A 146 7.09 11.81 9.78
C SER A 146 8.07 11.23 8.76
N ASP A 147 9.21 10.75 9.24
CA ASP A 147 10.23 10.13 8.38
C ASP A 147 9.66 8.90 7.63
N ASP A 148 8.85 8.09 8.31
CA ASP A 148 8.17 6.93 7.71
C ASP A 148 7.21 7.35 6.58
N GLU A 149 6.52 8.48 6.73
CA GLU A 149 5.61 9.02 5.71
C GLU A 149 6.38 9.58 4.50
N LEU A 150 7.53 10.22 4.75
CA LEU A 150 8.41 10.70 3.69
C LEU A 150 8.97 9.52 2.88
N GLU A 151 9.49 8.49 3.56
CA GLU A 151 9.99 7.28 2.91
C GLU A 151 8.87 6.57 2.13
N PHE A 152 7.69 6.43 2.73
CA PHE A 152 6.55 5.78 2.08
C PHE A 152 6.14 6.47 0.78
N LEU A 153 6.12 7.81 0.76
CA LEU A 153 5.77 8.64 -0.40
C LEU A 153 6.94 8.85 -1.38
N GLY A 154 8.15 8.43 -1.01
CA GLY A 154 9.36 8.57 -1.82
C GLY A 154 9.81 10.03 -1.96
N PHE A 155 9.80 10.76 -0.85
CA PHE A 155 10.37 12.11 -0.74
C PHE A 155 11.87 12.10 -0.45
#